data_AF-A0A914RLA8-F1
#
_entry.id   AF-A0A914RLA8-F1
#
_cell.length_a   1.000
_cell.length_b   1.000
_cell.length_c   1.000
_cell.angle_alpha   90.00
_cell.angle_beta   90.00
_cell.angle_gamma   90.00
#
_symmetry.space_group_name_H-M   'P 1'
#
loop_
_entity.id
_entity.type
_entity.pdbx_description
1 polymer ?
#
loop_
_entity_poly.entity_id
_entity_poly.type
_entity_poly.pdbx_seq_one_letter_code
_entity_poly.pdbx_strand_id
1 'polypeptide(L)'
;MLANLTHSTRLIRLETKLRMQLERLEGMLSNGLEGIDKEAHTARVKRVKSQISDQSALWEAFKRRDMRLDAVIESRLSSQSIAQWRFYKEAWRRLTAEQQEIEERLQLARGQLTALQNVHMAI
;
A
#
# COMPACT_ATOMS: atom_id res chain seq x y z
N MET A 1 22.04 0.85 3.93
CA MET A 1 20.99 0.06 4.62
C MET A 1 19.74 0.90 4.92
N LEU A 2 19.84 1.98 5.70
CA LEU A 2 18.71 2.84 6.08
C LEU A 2 17.89 3.34 4.87
N ALA A 3 18.55 3.90 3.86
CA ALA A 3 17.87 4.36 2.63
C ALA A 3 17.13 3.24 1.88
N ASN A 4 17.62 1.99 1.94
CA ASN A 4 16.95 0.86 1.30
C ASN A 4 15.68 0.48 2.08
N LEU A 5 15.73 0.47 3.40
CA LEU A 5 14.56 0.28 4.25
C LEU A 5 13.54 1.40 4.00
N THR A 6 13.95 2.67 4.02
CA THR A 6 13.04 3.80 3.73
C THR A 6 12.34 3.67 2.38
N HIS A 7 13.07 3.29 1.32
CA HIS A 7 12.47 3.05 0.01
C HIS A 7 11.48 1.87 0.04
N SER A 8 11.84 0.79 0.72
CA SER A 8 10.95 -0.37 0.90
C SER A 8 9.65 0.03 1.61
N THR A 9 9.73 0.85 2.67
CA THR A 9 8.56 1.35 3.39
C THR A 9 7.66 2.13 2.47
N ARG A 10 8.22 3.08 1.72
CA ARG A 10 7.44 3.96 0.82
C ARG A 10 6.72 3.16 -0.24
N LEU A 11 7.40 2.16 -0.81
CA LEU A 11 6.83 1.33 -1.87
C LEU A 11 5.76 0.38 -1.34
N ILE A 12 5.93 -0.22 -0.16
CA ILE A 12 4.89 -1.03 0.50
C ILE A 12 3.67 -0.17 0.80
N ARG A 13 3.88 1.02 1.39
CA ARG A 13 2.78 1.94 1.71
C ARG A 13 2.01 2.37 0.47
N LEU A 14 2.72 2.68 -0.61
CA LEU A 14 2.11 3.05 -1.89
C LEU A 14 1.31 1.88 -2.49
N GLU A 15 1.86 0.67 -2.45
CA GLU A 15 1.19 -0.54 -2.93
C GLU A 15 -0.12 -0.80 -2.19
N THR A 16 -0.07 -0.84 -0.86
CA THR A 16 -1.24 -1.07 0.00
C THR A 16 -2.30 0.00 -0.25
N LYS A 17 -1.89 1.27 -0.32
CA LYS A 17 -2.79 2.39 -0.60
C LYS A 17 -3.48 2.27 -1.96
N LEU A 18 -2.73 1.99 -3.02
CA LEU A 18 -3.29 1.86 -4.37
C LEU A 18 -4.23 0.67 -4.47
N ARG A 19 -3.90 -0.47 -3.84
CA ARG A 19 -4.77 -1.65 -3.80
C ARG A 19 -6.09 -1.35 -3.08
N MET A 20 -6.03 -0.75 -1.91
CA MET A 20 -7.25 -0.36 -1.17
C MET A 20 -8.07 0.69 -1.92
N GLN A 21 -7.42 1.63 -2.61
CA GLN A 21 -8.13 2.58 -3.48
C GLN A 21 -8.85 1.88 -4.62
N LEU A 22 -8.21 0.90 -5.26
CA LEU A 22 -8.81 0.13 -6.33
C LEU A 22 -10.01 -0.68 -5.83
N GLU A 23 -9.84 -1.42 -4.73
CA GLU A 23 -10.90 -2.21 -4.09
C GLU A 23 -12.12 -1.34 -3.76
N ARG A 24 -11.90 -0.15 -3.19
CA ARG A 24 -12.99 0.80 -2.90
C ARG A 24 -13.71 1.25 -4.16
N LEU A 25 -12.98 1.59 -5.22
CA LEU A 25 -13.59 2.04 -6.48
C LEU A 25 -14.40 0.90 -7.12
N GLU A 26 -13.83 -0.30 -7.18
CA GLU A 26 -14.52 -1.47 -7.73
C GLU A 26 -15.76 -1.85 -6.90
N GLY A 27 -15.70 -1.72 -5.57
CA GLY A 27 -16.85 -1.91 -4.68
C GLY A 27 -17.97 -0.88 -4.86
N MET A 28 -17.66 0.36 -5.28
CA MET A 28 -18.69 1.36 -5.58
C MET A 28 -19.49 1.00 -6.84
N LEU A 29 -18.85 0.38 -7.84
CA LEU A 29 -19.53 -0.11 -9.05
C LEU A 29 -20.43 -1.30 -8.75
N SER A 30 -19.96 -2.26 -7.94
CA SER A 30 -20.76 -3.44 -7.58
C SER A 30 -22.02 -3.07 -6.80
N ASN A 31 -21.97 -2.00 -6.02
CA ASN A 31 -23.08 -1.56 -5.17
C ASN A 31 -24.13 -0.71 -5.93
N GLY A 32 -23.95 -0.48 -7.24
CA GLY A 32 -24.97 0.14 -8.09
C GLY A 32 -25.39 1.54 -7.64
N LEU A 33 -24.49 2.31 -7.02
CA LEU A 33 -24.78 3.65 -6.50
C LEU A 33 -25.31 4.56 -7.62
N GLU A 34 -26.59 4.94 -7.51
CA GLU A 34 -27.23 5.92 -8.39
C GLU A 34 -26.54 7.28 -8.26
N GLY A 35 -26.40 7.99 -9.39
CA GLY A 35 -25.76 9.31 -9.44
C GLY A 35 -24.23 9.29 -9.62
N ILE A 36 -23.60 8.12 -9.74
CA ILE A 36 -22.18 8.04 -10.15
C ILE A 36 -22.05 8.30 -11.65
N ASP A 37 -21.23 9.29 -12.00
CA ASP A 37 -20.70 9.44 -13.37
C ASP A 37 -19.82 8.22 -13.70
N LYS A 38 -20.38 7.31 -14.51
CA LYS A 38 -19.75 6.04 -14.88
C LYS A 38 -18.47 6.26 -15.67
N GLU A 39 -18.42 7.27 -16.54
CA GLU A 39 -17.23 7.53 -17.36
C GLU A 39 -16.08 8.07 -16.51
N ALA A 40 -16.37 9.04 -15.64
CA ALA A 40 -15.39 9.56 -14.69
C ALA A 40 -14.88 8.47 -13.73
N HIS A 41 -15.78 7.58 -13.27
CA HIS A 41 -15.44 6.46 -12.42
C HIS A 41 -14.53 5.44 -13.14
N THR A 42 -14.91 5.00 -14.35
CA THR A 42 -14.09 4.06 -15.15
C THR A 42 -12.72 4.65 -15.48
N ALA A 43 -12.65 5.94 -15.82
CA ALA A 43 -11.39 6.62 -16.04
C ALA A 43 -10.51 6.62 -14.78
N ARG A 44 -11.11 6.79 -13.60
CA ARG A 44 -10.39 6.74 -12.31
C ARG A 44 -9.87 5.34 -12.00
N VAL A 45 -10.67 4.29 -12.20
CA VAL A 45 -10.23 2.89 -12.04
C VAL A 45 -9.04 2.59 -12.97
N LYS A 46 -9.14 2.98 -14.24
CA LYS A 46 -8.05 2.78 -15.22
C LYS A 46 -6.76 3.47 -14.79
N ARG A 47 -6.85 4.71 -14.28
CA ARG A 47 -5.69 5.43 -13.74
C ARG A 47 -5.05 4.69 -12.56
N VAL A 48 -5.84 4.23 -11.59
CA VAL A 48 -5.31 3.49 -10.42
C VAL A 48 -4.64 2.18 -10.87
N LYS A 49 -5.23 1.45 -11.82
CA LYS A 49 -4.60 0.24 -12.40
C LYS A 49 -3.26 0.55 -13.07
N SER A 50 -3.17 1.66 -13.81
CA SER A 50 -1.89 2.12 -14.39
C SER A 50 -0.86 2.42 -13.29
N GLN A 51 -1.25 3.12 -12.22
CA GLN A 51 -0.36 3.44 -11.10
C GLN A 51 0.14 2.18 -10.37
N ILE A 52 -0.70 1.14 -10.25
CA ILE A 52 -0.28 -0.16 -9.71
C ILE A 52 0.76 -0.82 -10.62
N SER A 53 0.59 -0.73 -11.93
CA SER A 53 1.59 -1.23 -12.89
C SER A 53 2.92 -0.50 -12.76
N ASP A 54 2.89 0.84 -12.64
CA ASP A 54 4.09 1.66 -12.46
C ASP A 54 4.78 1.33 -11.13
N GLN A 55 4.00 1.18 -10.06
CA GLN A 55 4.51 0.77 -8.75
C GLN A 55 5.17 -0.62 -8.82
N SER A 56 4.59 -1.56 -9.57
CA SER A 56 5.16 -2.90 -9.75
C SER A 56 6.52 -2.84 -10.46
N ALA A 57 6.66 -1.96 -11.47
CA ALA A 57 7.95 -1.74 -12.14
C ALA A 57 9.01 -1.15 -11.18
N LEU A 58 8.62 -0.21 -10.32
CA LEU A 58 9.50 0.31 -9.25
C LEU A 58 9.89 -0.78 -8.26
N TRP A 59 8.96 -1.68 -7.94
CA TRP A 59 9.20 -2.79 -7.02
C TRP A 59 10.21 -3.78 -7.56
N GLU A 60 10.15 -4.11 -8.86
CA GLU A 60 11.15 -4.97 -9.50
C GLU A 60 12.55 -4.33 -9.53
N ALA A 61 12.64 -3.03 -9.79
CA ALA A 61 13.90 -2.30 -9.70
C ALA A 61 14.46 -2.31 -8.27
N PHE A 62 13.60 -2.09 -7.27
CA PHE A 62 13.95 -2.16 -5.87
C PHE A 62 14.45 -3.56 -5.48
N LYS A 63 13.73 -4.62 -5.86
CA LYS A 63 14.04 -6.01 -5.54
C LYS A 63 15.44 -6.42 -6.02
N ARG A 64 15.83 -5.99 -7.23
CA ARG A 64 17.20 -6.22 -7.74
C ARG A 64 18.27 -5.59 -6.85
N ARG A 65 18.06 -4.35 -6.40
CA ARG A 65 18.98 -3.66 -5.48
C ARG A 65 18.99 -4.33 -4.11
N ASP A 66 17.82 -4.71 -3.63
CA ASP A 66 17.61 -5.33 -2.33
C ASP A 66 18.31 -6.69 -2.21
N MET A 67 18.22 -7.55 -3.23
CA MET A 67 18.94 -8.82 -3.28
C MET A 67 20.46 -8.64 -3.26
N ARG A 68 20.99 -7.63 -3.96
CA ARG A 68 22.43 -7.31 -3.93
C ARG A 68 22.88 -6.87 -2.54
N LEU A 69 22.05 -6.08 -1.85
CA LEU A 69 22.32 -5.67 -0.48
C LEU A 69 22.25 -6.84 0.49
N ASP A 70 21.28 -7.74 0.32
CA ASP A 70 21.18 -8.96 1.13
C ASP A 70 22.43 -9.82 0.99
N ALA A 71 22.93 -10.04 -0.23
CA ALA A 71 24.16 -10.79 -0.44
C ALA A 71 25.36 -10.19 0.32
N VAL A 72 25.51 -8.86 0.32
CA VAL A 72 26.60 -8.16 1.03
C VAL A 72 26.43 -8.21 2.55
N ILE A 73 25.19 -8.17 3.05
CA ILE A 73 24.90 -8.26 4.48
C ILE A 73 25.14 -9.69 4.96
N GLU A 74 24.58 -10.67 4.26
CA GLU A 74 24.70 -12.09 4.62
C GLU A 74 26.16 -12.57 4.56
N SER A 75 26.98 -12.06 3.64
CA SER A 75 28.41 -12.39 3.58
C SER A 75 29.22 -11.90 4.79
N ARG A 76 28.64 -11.04 5.64
CA ARG A 76 29.28 -10.47 6.84
C ARG A 76 28.67 -10.96 8.15
N LEU A 77 27.61 -11.77 8.07
CA LEU A 77 26.88 -12.27 9.23
C LEU A 77 27.21 -13.73 9.51
N SER A 78 27.11 -14.13 10.76
CA SER A 78 27.12 -15.54 11.12
C SER A 78 25.85 -16.23 10.62
N SER A 79 25.87 -17.55 10.45
CA SER A 79 24.71 -18.34 10.01
C SER A 79 23.48 -18.12 10.90
N GLN A 80 23.67 -17.97 12.22
CA GLN A 80 22.60 -17.67 13.17
C GLN A 80 22.03 -16.26 12.97
N SER A 81 22.90 -15.27 12.73
CA SER A 81 22.51 -13.88 12.48
C SER A 81 21.83 -13.70 11.12
N ILE A 82 22.14 -14.51 10.10
CA ILE A 82 21.45 -14.49 8.79
C ILE A 82 19.97 -14.83 8.94
N ALA A 83 19.64 -15.88 9.70
CA ALA A 83 18.25 -16.27 9.93
C ALA A 83 17.46 -15.16 10.64
N GLN A 84 18.05 -14.55 11.67
CA GLN A 84 17.47 -13.41 12.38
C GLN A 84 17.27 -12.19 11.46
N TRP A 85 18.25 -11.89 10.61
CA TRP A 85 18.15 -10.80 9.62
C TRP A 85 16.98 -10.99 8.66
N ARG A 86 16.85 -12.19 8.07
CA ARG A 86 15.74 -12.52 7.17
C ARG A 86 14.38 -12.43 7.85
N PHE A 87 14.29 -12.96 9.07
CA PHE A 87 13.07 -12.88 9.87
C PHE A 87 12.69 -11.43 10.17
N TYR A 88 13.63 -10.61 10.66
CA TYR A 88 13.41 -9.20 10.93
C TYR A 88 12.88 -8.47 9.70
N LYS A 89 13.52 -8.67 8.55
CA LYS A 89 13.17 -8.00 7.30
C LYS A 89 11.76 -8.37 6.83
N GLU A 90 11.40 -9.64 6.90
CA GLU A 90 10.07 -10.12 6.53
C GLU A 90 8.98 -9.61 7.48
N ALA A 91 9.20 -9.72 8.80
CA ALA A 91 8.28 -9.20 9.80
C ALA A 91 8.06 -7.70 9.62
N TRP A 92 9.14 -6.94 9.39
CA TRP A 92 9.08 -5.52 9.15
C TRP A 92 8.26 -5.16 7.89
N ARG A 93 8.40 -5.92 6.80
CA ARG A 93 7.58 -5.72 5.58
C ARG A 93 6.10 -5.93 5.86
N ARG A 94 5.75 -7.02 6.55
CA ARG A 94 4.36 -7.34 6.91
C ARG A 94 3.74 -6.28 7.80
N LEU A 95 4.43 -5.93 8.90
CA LEU A 95 3.96 -4.90 9.83
C LEU A 95 3.80 -3.54 9.16
N THR A 96 4.67 -3.19 8.21
CA THR A 96 4.53 -1.95 7.44
C THR A 96 3.27 -1.95 6.57
N ALA A 97 2.95 -3.08 5.93
CA ALA A 97 1.75 -3.21 5.11
C ALA A 97 0.48 -3.16 5.97
N GLU A 98 0.46 -3.91 7.08
CA GLU A 98 -0.64 -3.94 8.05
C GLU A 98 -0.89 -2.55 8.67
N GLN A 99 0.18 -1.85 9.06
CA GLN A 99 0.07 -0.49 9.57
C GLN A 99 -0.59 0.44 8.53
N GLN A 100 -0.14 0.40 7.27
CA GLN A 100 -0.74 1.25 6.23
C GLN A 100 -2.21 0.91 5.98
N GLU A 101 -2.56 -0.37 6.02
CA GLU A 101 -3.93 -0.82 5.87
C GLU A 101 -4.83 -0.26 6.99
N ILE A 102 -4.37 -0.33 8.24
CA ILE A 102 -5.06 0.25 9.39
C ILE A 102 -5.22 1.76 9.21
N GLU A 103 -4.16 2.46 8.80
CA GLU A 103 -4.19 3.92 8.56
C GLU A 103 -5.24 4.30 7.50
N GLU A 104 -5.30 3.58 6.37
CA GLU A 104 -6.28 3.82 5.31
C GLU A 104 -7.71 3.52 5.74
N ARG A 105 -7.93 2.43 6.50
CA ARG A 105 -9.26 2.09 7.06
C ARG A 105 -9.71 3.17 8.06
N LEU A 106 -8.81 3.62 8.93
CA LEU A 106 -9.10 4.66 9.90
C LEU A 106 -9.42 6.00 9.22
N GLN A 107 -8.67 6.36 8.19
CA GLN A 107 -8.93 7.57 7.41
C GLN A 107 -10.32 7.52 6.76
N LEU A 108 -10.70 6.38 6.19
CA LEU A 108 -12.04 6.19 5.62
C LEU A 108 -13.13 6.33 6.68
N ALA A 109 -12.99 5.63 7.81
CA ALA A 109 -13.97 5.67 8.90
C ALA A 109 -14.16 7.09 9.46
N ARG A 110 -13.07 7.85 9.60
CA ARG A 110 -13.13 9.27 9.97
C ARG A 110 -13.92 10.10 8.95
N GLY A 111 -13.65 9.91 7.66
CA GLY A 111 -14.38 10.59 6.58
C GLY A 111 -15.88 10.29 6.60
N GLN A 112 -16.26 9.02 6.83
CA GLN A 112 -17.65 8.61 6.95
C GLN A 112 -18.32 9.26 8.17
N LEU A 113 -17.64 9.27 9.33
CA LEU A 113 -18.16 9.89 10.55
C LEU A 113 -18.39 11.39 10.37
N THR A 114 -17.46 12.12 9.75
CA THR A 114 -17.63 13.53 9.43
C THR A 114 -18.81 13.78 8.49
N ALA A 115 -18.98 12.95 7.45
CA ALA A 115 -20.10 13.08 6.53
C ALA A 115 -21.46 12.88 7.25
N LEU A 116 -21.56 11.89 8.14
CA LEU A 116 -22.77 11.64 8.93
C LEU A 116 -23.08 12.78 9.91
N GLN A 117 -22.06 13.33 10.58
CA GLN A 117 -22.23 14.47 11.48
C GLN A 117 -22.75 15.71 10.73
N ASN A 118 -22.23 15.97 9.53
CA ASN A 118 -22.69 17.10 8.73
C ASN A 118 -24.16 16.96 8.30
N VAL A 119 -24.59 15.74 7.95
CA VAL A 119 -26.01 15.47 7.64
C VAL A 119 -26.88 15.66 8.87
N HIS A 120 -26.45 15.18 10.05
CA HIS A 120 -27.20 15.35 11.29
C HIS A 120 -27.36 16.83 11.69
N MET A 121 -26.33 17.65 11.47
CA MET A 121 -26.38 19.09 11.75
C MET A 121 -27.19 19.90 10.74
N ALA A 122 -27.52 19.32 9.58
CA ALA A 122 -28.30 19.96 8.52
C ALA A 122 -29.81 19.66 8.60
N ILE A 123 -30.22 18.81 9.55
CA ILE A 123 -31.62 18.44 9.85
C ILE A 123 -32.04 19.17 11.12
#